data_AF-A0A3B4ARN5-F1
#
_entry.id   AF-A0A3B4ARN5-F1
#
_cell.length_a   1.000
_cell.length_b   1.000
_cell.length_c   1.000
_cell.angle_alpha   90.00
_cell.angle_beta   90.00
_cell.angle_gamma   90.00
#
_symmetry.space_group_name_H-M   'P 1'
#
loop_
_entity.id
_entity.type
_entity.pdbx_description
1 polymer ?
#
loop_
_entity_poly.entity_id
_entity_poly.type
_entity_poly.pdbx_seq_one_letter_code
_entity_poly.pdbx_strand_id
1 'polypeptide(L)'
;MRVWTLLWTLLWTLGLLLKEVQTWSYQNGIFHNSIWLEQAAGVYHRESRKGRYQLTYKEAIAVCKYEGGALATYDQLEAARQIGFHVCSAGWFDKGRVGYPIVKAGANCGFGKIGIIDYGYRLNKSERWDVYCYNPDAKECGGVLTEPERVIQSPGFPEEYQDEQICYWHIRVKLGQRIHVRFLEFDVEDDTDCLADYLEIYDSYDDVTGFVGRFCGDYLPYDILSTGNVMTLKFLSDASVTGGGFQLLYKAVNASMVSHNKDYFN
;
A
#
# COMPACT_ATOMS: atom_id res chain seq x y z
N MET A 1 -9.60 -75.15 8.08
CA MET A 1 -9.59 -75.24 6.59
C MET A 1 -9.94 -73.87 6.03
N ARG A 2 -9.15 -73.33 5.06
CA ARG A 2 -9.38 -72.08 4.28
C ARG A 2 -9.52 -70.79 5.13
N VAL A 3 -8.63 -69.80 5.01
CA VAL A 3 -8.57 -68.74 3.95
C VAL A 3 -9.89 -67.94 3.94
N TRP A 4 -9.93 -66.64 4.23
CA TRP A 4 -9.08 -65.50 3.79
C TRP A 4 -8.44 -64.75 5.01
N THR A 5 -7.38 -63.91 5.02
CA THR A 5 -6.41 -63.25 4.09
C THR A 5 -6.91 -62.19 3.09
N LEU A 6 -6.47 -60.92 3.05
CA LEU A 6 -5.37 -60.17 3.69
C LEU A 6 -5.60 -58.66 3.41
N LEU A 7 -5.60 -57.73 4.39
CA LEU A 7 -5.53 -56.26 4.14
C LEU A 7 -5.43 -55.38 5.43
N TRP A 8 -4.47 -55.64 6.34
CA TRP A 8 -4.34 -54.86 7.61
C TRP A 8 -2.89 -54.44 7.97
N THR A 9 -1.94 -54.56 7.06
CA THR A 9 -0.51 -54.31 7.32
C THR A 9 0.07 -53.24 6.38
N LEU A 10 -0.32 -51.97 6.56
CA LEU A 10 0.40 -50.80 6.03
C LEU A 10 0.00 -49.48 6.74
N LEU A 11 -0.15 -49.54 8.05
CA LEU A 11 0.11 -48.41 8.96
C LEU A 11 1.38 -48.74 9.75
N TRP A 12 2.06 -47.73 10.29
CA TRP A 12 3.35 -47.83 11.01
C TRP A 12 4.62 -48.06 10.16
N THR A 13 4.78 -47.27 9.09
CA THR A 13 6.07 -46.60 8.85
C THR A 13 5.85 -45.09 8.95
N LEU A 14 6.83 -44.38 9.52
CA LEU A 14 6.65 -43.01 10.03
C LEU A 14 6.68 -41.93 8.93
N GLY A 15 5.99 -40.83 9.17
CA GLY A 15 6.41 -39.51 8.68
C GLY A 15 5.75 -39.01 7.39
N LEU A 16 4.46 -38.67 7.45
CA LEU A 16 3.83 -37.77 6.47
C LEU A 16 2.93 -36.75 7.21
N LEU A 17 2.93 -35.51 6.71
CA LEU A 17 2.51 -34.33 7.46
C LEU A 17 1.04 -34.39 7.91
N LEU A 18 0.80 -34.04 9.18
CA LEU A 18 -0.41 -33.31 9.55
C LEU A 18 -0.36 -31.94 8.86
N LYS A 19 -0.90 -31.85 7.64
CA LYS A 19 -1.28 -30.55 7.10
C LYS A 19 -2.51 -30.08 7.85
N GLU A 20 -2.38 -28.98 8.57
CA GLU A 20 -3.48 -28.33 9.27
C GLU A 20 -4.62 -28.04 8.30
N VAL A 21 -5.85 -28.35 8.72
CA VAL A 21 -7.04 -28.08 7.91
C VAL A 21 -7.29 -26.58 7.94
N GLN A 22 -6.95 -25.89 6.86
CA GLN A 22 -7.14 -24.45 6.72
C GLN A 22 -8.61 -24.06 6.94
N THR A 23 -8.90 -23.44 8.08
CA THR A 23 -10.23 -22.96 8.45
C THR A 23 -10.53 -21.63 7.76
N TRP A 24 -11.33 -21.69 6.70
CA TRP A 24 -11.80 -20.49 6.00
C TRP A 24 -12.83 -19.76 6.86
N SER A 25 -12.61 -18.47 7.14
CA SER A 25 -13.63 -17.59 7.70
C SER A 25 -13.93 -16.44 6.74
N TYR A 26 -15.21 -16.30 6.41
CA TYR A 26 -15.72 -15.24 5.54
C TYR A 26 -16.52 -14.27 6.40
N GLN A 27 -15.99 -13.06 6.60
CA GLN A 27 -16.67 -11.99 7.34
C GLN A 27 -16.63 -10.70 6.52
N ASN A 28 -17.75 -9.99 6.46
CA ASN A 28 -17.87 -8.66 5.84
C ASN A 28 -17.36 -8.56 4.38
N GLY A 29 -17.36 -9.66 3.63
CA GLY A 29 -16.86 -9.71 2.24
C GLY A 29 -15.36 -9.91 2.07
N ILE A 30 -14.61 -10.12 3.16
CA ILE A 30 -13.16 -10.33 3.15
C ILE A 30 -12.85 -11.79 3.51
N PHE A 31 -11.90 -12.39 2.79
CA PHE A 31 -11.37 -13.72 3.08
C PHE A 31 -10.23 -13.61 4.11
N HIS A 32 -10.46 -14.10 5.33
CA HIS A 32 -9.42 -14.15 6.36
C HIS A 32 -8.68 -15.48 6.32
N ASN A 33 -7.44 -15.45 5.82
CA ASN A 33 -6.42 -16.49 5.96
C ASN A 33 -5.08 -15.77 6.18
N SER A 34 -4.42 -16.02 7.31
CA SER A 34 -3.25 -15.26 7.80
C SER A 34 -2.10 -15.21 6.80
N ILE A 35 -1.86 -16.32 6.09
CA ILE A 35 -0.76 -16.48 5.13
C ILE A 35 -0.85 -15.45 3.97
N TRP A 36 -2.06 -15.04 3.58
CA TRP A 36 -2.25 -14.06 2.51
C TRP A 36 -2.06 -12.62 2.98
N LEU A 37 -2.34 -12.32 4.24
CA LEU A 37 -2.15 -10.98 4.81
C LEU A 37 -0.65 -10.63 4.90
N GLU A 38 0.19 -11.59 5.30
CA GLU A 38 1.65 -11.41 5.36
C GLU A 38 2.26 -11.18 3.97
N GLN A 39 1.79 -11.91 2.94
CA GLN A 39 2.24 -11.74 1.55
C GLN A 39 1.75 -10.45 0.88
N ALA A 40 0.62 -9.91 1.34
CA ALA A 40 0.03 -8.67 0.83
C ALA A 40 0.67 -7.41 1.44
N ALA A 41 1.01 -7.44 2.73
CA ALA A 41 1.47 -6.26 3.48
C ALA A 41 2.84 -5.71 3.02
N GLY A 42 3.69 -6.53 2.41
CA GLY A 42 5.02 -6.13 1.95
C GLY A 42 5.08 -5.51 0.56
N VAL A 43 3.95 -5.34 -0.15
CA VAL A 43 3.92 -4.78 -1.52
C VAL A 43 3.76 -3.26 -1.49
N TYR A 44 4.58 -2.56 -2.27
CA TYR A 44 4.50 -1.11 -2.46
C TYR A 44 4.85 -0.71 -3.89
N HIS A 45 4.49 0.53 -4.24
CA HIS A 45 4.81 1.18 -5.53
C HIS A 45 5.97 2.17 -5.33
N ARG A 46 6.76 2.34 -6.38
CA ARG A 46 7.85 3.32 -6.47
C ARG A 46 7.87 3.99 -7.84
N GLU A 47 7.86 5.31 -7.80
CA GLU A 47 8.26 6.17 -8.91
C GLU A 47 9.80 6.23 -8.99
N SER A 48 10.36 6.98 -9.94
CA SER A 48 11.76 7.39 -9.86
C SER A 48 11.87 8.73 -9.12
N ARG A 49 13.05 9.04 -8.58
CA ARG A 49 13.42 10.39 -8.11
C ARG A 49 13.34 11.46 -9.22
N LYS A 50 13.22 11.03 -10.49
CA LYS A 50 12.95 11.89 -11.66
C LYS A 50 11.45 11.92 -12.04
N GLY A 51 10.58 11.58 -11.10
CA GLY A 51 9.13 11.41 -11.29
C GLY A 51 8.73 10.10 -11.96
N ARG A 52 7.44 10.01 -12.30
CA ARG A 52 6.82 8.83 -12.92
C ARG A 52 7.43 8.44 -14.26
N TYR A 53 7.37 7.13 -14.51
CA TYR A 53 7.70 6.47 -15.78
C TYR A 53 9.13 6.74 -16.26
N GLN A 54 10.11 6.62 -15.35
CA GLN A 54 11.53 6.83 -15.66
C GLN A 54 12.43 5.60 -15.46
N LEU A 55 11.92 4.47 -14.94
CA LEU A 55 12.72 3.28 -14.67
C LEU A 55 12.66 2.31 -15.85
N THR A 56 13.80 1.97 -16.44
CA THR A 56 13.94 0.75 -17.26
C THR A 56 13.85 -0.49 -16.37
N TYR A 57 13.64 -1.67 -16.96
CA TYR A 57 13.51 -2.91 -16.18
C TYR A 57 14.75 -3.22 -15.33
N LYS A 58 15.95 -2.81 -15.78
CA LYS A 58 17.19 -2.96 -15.01
C LYS A 58 17.25 -2.00 -13.81
N GLU A 59 16.81 -0.76 -14.01
CA GLU A 59 16.76 0.26 -12.95
C GLU A 59 15.68 -0.08 -11.92
N ALA A 60 14.51 -0.56 -12.35
CA ALA A 60 13.44 -1.07 -11.50
C ALA A 60 13.90 -2.20 -10.56
N ILE A 61 14.69 -3.17 -11.06
CA ILE A 61 15.31 -4.21 -10.21
C ILE A 61 16.31 -3.60 -9.22
N ALA A 62 17.02 -2.53 -9.58
CA ALA A 62 18.00 -1.90 -8.70
C ALA A 62 17.32 -1.10 -7.57
N VAL A 63 16.22 -0.39 -7.84
CA VAL A 63 15.42 0.33 -6.83
C VAL A 63 14.94 -0.63 -5.74
N CYS A 64 14.16 -1.66 -6.10
CA CYS A 64 13.64 -2.58 -5.07
C CYS A 64 14.75 -3.25 -4.24
N LYS A 65 15.92 -3.52 -4.85
CA LYS A 65 17.07 -4.14 -4.16
C LYS A 65 17.82 -3.19 -3.22
N TYR A 66 17.87 -1.90 -3.55
CA TYR A 66 18.43 -0.87 -2.68
C TYR A 66 17.61 -0.79 -1.38
N GLU A 67 16.29 -0.91 -1.50
CA GLU A 67 15.31 -0.91 -0.40
C GLU A 67 15.13 -2.31 0.25
N GLY A 68 16.16 -3.17 0.18
CA GLY A 68 16.19 -4.51 0.79
C GLY A 68 15.26 -5.57 0.18
N GLY A 69 14.47 -5.22 -0.83
CA GLY A 69 13.44 -6.06 -1.43
C GLY A 69 13.75 -6.62 -2.81
N ALA A 70 12.69 -7.00 -3.52
CA ALA A 70 12.72 -7.47 -4.91
C ALA A 70 11.51 -6.92 -5.68
N LEU A 71 11.41 -7.20 -6.98
CA LEU A 71 10.15 -6.98 -7.73
C LEU A 71 9.03 -7.83 -7.13
N ALA A 72 7.85 -7.24 -6.95
CA ALA A 72 6.67 -7.99 -6.51
C ALA A 72 6.29 -9.07 -7.53
N THR A 73 5.91 -10.26 -7.04
CA THR A 73 5.29 -11.29 -7.88
C THR A 73 3.86 -10.90 -8.24
N TYR A 74 3.32 -11.50 -9.30
CA TYR A 74 1.91 -11.30 -9.67
C TYR A 74 0.96 -11.68 -8.51
N ASP A 75 1.26 -12.78 -7.81
CA ASP A 75 0.43 -13.27 -6.71
C ASP A 75 0.49 -12.36 -5.47
N GLN A 76 1.66 -11.79 -5.18
CA GLN A 76 1.82 -10.76 -4.14
C GLN A 76 1.05 -9.48 -4.50
N LEU A 77 1.19 -9.00 -5.73
CA LEU A 77 0.51 -7.78 -6.20
C LEU A 77 -1.02 -7.95 -6.21
N GLU A 78 -1.51 -9.14 -6.56
CA GLU A 78 -2.94 -9.50 -6.49
C GLU A 78 -3.42 -9.66 -5.04
N ALA A 79 -2.62 -10.22 -4.13
CA ALA A 79 -2.95 -10.30 -2.71
C ALA A 79 -3.04 -8.89 -2.07
N ALA A 80 -2.08 -8.00 -2.38
CA ALA A 80 -2.11 -6.60 -1.98
C ALA A 80 -3.37 -5.89 -2.52
N ARG A 81 -3.73 -6.11 -3.78
CA ARG A 81 -4.95 -5.59 -4.39
C ARG A 81 -6.22 -6.08 -3.69
N GLN A 82 -6.25 -7.33 -3.22
CA GLN A 82 -7.42 -7.87 -2.51
C GLN A 82 -7.65 -7.19 -1.15
N ILE A 83 -6.60 -6.86 -0.40
CA ILE A 83 -6.73 -6.11 0.87
C ILE A 83 -7.06 -4.62 0.64
N GLY A 84 -6.57 -4.01 -0.44
CA GLY A 84 -6.96 -2.65 -0.83
C GLY A 84 -5.94 -1.83 -1.62
N PHE A 85 -4.80 -2.43 -2.03
CA PHE A 85 -3.76 -1.72 -2.77
C PHE A 85 -4.26 -1.36 -4.18
N HIS A 86 -4.38 -0.06 -4.43
CA HIS A 86 -4.84 0.50 -5.70
C HIS A 86 -3.82 1.52 -6.14
N VAL A 87 -3.28 1.37 -7.34
CA VAL A 87 -2.37 2.37 -7.92
C VAL A 87 -2.72 2.50 -9.40
N CYS A 88 -2.86 3.74 -9.88
CA CYS A 88 -3.23 3.99 -11.28
C CYS A 88 -2.03 4.05 -12.23
N SER A 89 -0.81 4.08 -11.68
CA SER A 89 0.44 4.19 -12.42
C SER A 89 0.98 2.83 -12.86
N ALA A 90 1.26 2.66 -14.16
CA ALA A 90 1.78 1.40 -14.70
C ALA A 90 3.26 1.19 -14.38
N GLY A 91 3.60 0.03 -13.80
CA GLY A 91 4.94 -0.26 -13.30
C GLY A 91 5.44 -1.67 -13.64
N TRP A 92 6.75 -1.83 -13.61
CA TRP A 92 7.43 -3.12 -13.73
C TRP A 92 7.13 -4.03 -12.54
N PHE A 93 6.92 -5.31 -12.80
CA PHE A 93 6.87 -6.36 -11.78
C PHE A 93 7.52 -7.67 -12.31
N ASP A 94 7.43 -8.75 -11.54
CA ASP A 94 8.06 -10.06 -11.79
C ASP A 94 8.06 -10.55 -13.26
N LYS A 95 9.16 -11.20 -13.63
CA LYS A 95 9.58 -11.55 -15.00
C LYS A 95 9.64 -10.38 -16.00
N GLY A 96 9.57 -9.12 -15.54
CA GLY A 96 9.57 -7.95 -16.42
C GLY A 96 8.30 -7.86 -17.24
N ARG A 97 7.19 -8.10 -16.55
CA ARG A 97 5.84 -7.75 -16.94
C ARG A 97 5.58 -6.31 -16.50
N VAL A 98 4.61 -5.65 -17.12
CA VAL A 98 4.15 -4.31 -16.72
C VAL A 98 2.65 -4.34 -16.47
N GLY A 99 2.18 -3.60 -15.48
CA GLY A 99 0.77 -3.50 -15.16
C GLY A 99 0.55 -2.69 -13.88
N TYR A 100 -0.65 -2.75 -13.31
CA TYR A 100 -1.01 -2.06 -12.07
C TYR A 100 -2.25 -2.68 -11.40
N PRO A 101 -2.37 -2.60 -10.05
CA PRO A 101 -3.47 -3.21 -9.29
C PRO A 101 -4.70 -2.29 -9.18
N ILE A 102 -5.87 -2.78 -9.58
CA ILE A 102 -7.15 -2.04 -9.49
C ILE A 102 -8.14 -2.73 -8.55
N VAL A 103 -8.50 -2.03 -7.48
CA VAL A 103 -9.50 -2.47 -6.47
C VAL A 103 -10.92 -2.10 -6.89
N LYS A 104 -11.08 -0.92 -7.48
CA LYS A 104 -12.36 -0.33 -7.90
C LYS A 104 -12.20 0.24 -9.30
N ALA A 105 -12.92 -0.28 -10.28
CA ALA A 105 -12.88 0.23 -11.64
C ALA A 105 -13.36 1.69 -11.72
N GLY A 106 -12.62 2.53 -12.45
CA GLY A 106 -13.03 3.86 -12.87
C GLY A 106 -13.07 3.99 -14.39
N ALA A 107 -13.50 5.16 -14.88
CA ALA A 107 -13.35 5.52 -16.29
C ALA A 107 -11.89 5.84 -16.63
N ASN A 108 -11.24 6.62 -15.77
CA ASN A 108 -9.86 7.08 -15.93
C ASN A 108 -8.82 6.07 -15.40
N CYS A 109 -9.25 5.08 -14.61
CA CYS A 109 -8.37 4.11 -13.97
C CYS A 109 -8.91 2.68 -14.12
N GLY A 110 -8.11 1.79 -14.71
CA GLY A 110 -8.49 0.40 -15.01
C GLY A 110 -9.53 0.20 -16.13
N PHE A 111 -10.07 1.29 -16.72
CA PHE A 111 -10.98 1.27 -17.87
C PHE A 111 -12.16 0.28 -17.70
N GLY A 112 -12.87 0.36 -16.57
CA GLY A 112 -13.99 -0.53 -16.26
C GLY A 112 -13.61 -1.92 -15.74
N LYS A 113 -12.32 -2.25 -15.58
CA LYS A 113 -11.85 -3.56 -15.09
C LYS A 113 -11.35 -3.51 -13.65
N ILE A 114 -11.43 -4.65 -12.96
CA ILE A 114 -10.91 -4.90 -11.61
C ILE A 114 -9.93 -6.09 -11.70
N GLY A 115 -8.86 -6.08 -10.92
CA GLY A 115 -7.75 -7.04 -11.03
C GLY A 115 -6.41 -6.35 -11.30
N ILE A 116 -5.39 -7.13 -11.65
CA ILE A 116 -4.16 -6.58 -12.23
C ILE A 116 -4.43 -6.23 -13.70
N ILE A 117 -4.22 -4.96 -14.06
CA ILE A 117 -4.30 -4.50 -15.45
C ILE A 117 -2.97 -4.81 -16.13
N ASP A 118 -2.88 -6.03 -16.67
CA ASP A 118 -1.66 -6.65 -17.14
C ASP A 118 -1.35 -6.28 -18.61
N TYR A 119 -0.23 -5.57 -18.84
CA TYR A 119 0.29 -5.23 -20.17
C TYR A 119 1.24 -6.31 -20.73
N GLY A 120 1.36 -7.45 -20.05
CA GLY A 120 2.15 -8.60 -20.47
C GLY A 120 3.66 -8.44 -20.29
N TYR A 121 4.40 -9.47 -20.72
CA TYR A 121 5.86 -9.44 -20.76
C TYR A 121 6.34 -8.43 -21.82
N ARG A 122 7.15 -7.45 -21.40
CA ARG A 122 7.72 -6.48 -22.35
C ARG A 122 8.97 -7.06 -23.01
N LEU A 123 9.02 -7.10 -24.34
CA LEU A 123 10.21 -7.52 -25.09
C LEU A 123 11.33 -6.47 -24.97
N ASN A 124 10.97 -5.19 -25.11
CA ASN A 124 11.89 -4.08 -24.90
C ASN A 124 12.03 -3.77 -23.40
N LYS A 125 13.18 -4.14 -22.81
CA LYS A 125 13.49 -3.85 -21.40
C LYS A 125 13.97 -2.41 -21.14
N SER A 126 14.14 -1.62 -22.19
CA SER A 126 14.49 -0.18 -22.14
C SER A 126 13.28 0.75 -22.20
N GLU A 127 12.05 0.21 -22.25
CA GLU A 127 10.85 0.98 -21.95
C GLU A 127 10.92 1.56 -20.53
N ARG A 128 10.28 2.70 -20.28
CA ARG A 128 10.30 3.37 -18.97
C ARG A 128 8.92 3.32 -18.32
N TRP A 129 8.90 2.86 -17.08
CA TRP A 129 7.70 2.69 -16.26
C TRP A 129 8.04 2.99 -14.80
N ASP A 130 7.08 2.86 -13.90
CA ASP A 130 7.33 2.81 -12.45
C ASP A 130 7.76 1.40 -12.04
N VAL A 131 7.80 1.07 -10.75
CA VAL A 131 8.02 -0.30 -10.27
C VAL A 131 7.13 -0.68 -9.09
N TYR A 132 6.74 -1.95 -9.05
CA TYR A 132 6.13 -2.59 -7.89
C TYR A 132 7.15 -3.48 -7.19
N CYS A 133 7.46 -3.13 -5.95
CA CYS A 133 8.43 -3.82 -5.11
C CYS A 133 7.75 -4.64 -4.03
N TYR A 134 8.47 -5.61 -3.49
CA TYR A 134 8.10 -6.38 -2.32
C TYR A 134 9.25 -6.42 -1.32
N ASN A 135 8.98 -5.96 -0.10
CA ASN A 135 9.81 -6.15 1.10
C ASN A 135 8.84 -6.36 2.30
N PRO A 136 8.83 -7.53 2.97
CA PRO A 136 7.92 -7.79 4.09
C PRO A 136 8.19 -6.94 5.34
N ASP A 137 9.33 -6.27 5.40
CA ASP A 137 9.77 -5.46 6.53
C ASP A 137 9.59 -3.95 6.30
N ALA A 138 9.17 -3.51 5.11
CA ALA A 138 8.93 -2.10 4.75
C ALA A 138 7.67 -1.46 5.40
N LYS A 139 7.23 -1.98 6.55
CA LYS A 139 5.96 -1.66 7.24
C LYS A 139 5.86 -0.24 7.81
N GLU A 140 6.98 0.47 7.85
CA GLU A 140 7.09 1.85 8.34
C GLU A 140 6.77 2.85 7.21
N CYS A 141 7.24 2.60 5.99
CA CYS A 141 7.18 3.52 4.84
C CYS A 141 6.04 3.20 3.84
N GLY A 142 4.87 2.78 4.33
CA GLY A 142 3.66 2.71 3.52
C GLY A 142 2.72 1.53 3.81
N GLY A 143 2.08 1.05 2.75
CA GLY A 143 1.21 -0.13 2.75
C GLY A 143 -0.29 0.20 2.72
N VAL A 144 -1.11 -0.84 2.86
CA VAL A 144 -2.58 -0.71 2.94
C VAL A 144 -3.01 -0.78 4.40
N LEU A 145 -3.69 0.26 4.88
CA LEU A 145 -4.14 0.38 6.26
C LEU A 145 -5.66 0.18 6.31
N THR A 146 -6.13 -0.72 7.19
CA THR A 146 -7.54 -1.16 7.25
C THR A 146 -8.13 -1.13 8.67
N GLU A 147 -7.30 -0.78 9.64
CA GLU A 147 -7.63 -0.53 11.03
C GLU A 147 -8.61 0.65 11.14
N PRO A 148 -9.52 0.67 12.13
CA PRO A 148 -10.43 1.79 12.35
C PRO A 148 -9.72 3.04 12.89
N GLU A 149 -8.49 2.90 13.38
CA GLU A 149 -7.68 3.97 13.94
C GLU A 149 -6.20 3.53 13.91
N ARG A 150 -5.30 4.43 13.47
CA ARG A 150 -3.84 4.20 13.52
C ARG A 150 -3.11 5.55 13.55
N VAL A 151 -1.99 5.58 14.26
CA VAL A 151 -0.97 6.63 14.09
C VAL A 151 -0.11 6.29 12.87
N ILE A 152 0.21 7.29 12.05
CA ILE A 152 1.17 7.22 10.96
C ILE A 152 2.29 8.22 11.27
N GLN A 153 3.52 7.81 10.99
CA GLN A 153 4.72 8.59 11.26
C GLN A 153 5.62 8.59 10.01
N SER A 154 6.44 9.62 9.84
CA SER A 154 7.58 9.57 8.92
C SER A 154 8.57 8.47 9.34
N PRO A 155 9.27 7.80 8.41
CA PRO A 155 10.31 6.83 8.76
C PRO A 155 11.48 7.51 9.47
N GLY A 156 11.84 7.01 10.66
CA GLY A 156 12.88 7.60 11.52
C GLY A 156 12.34 8.29 12.78
N PHE A 157 11.08 8.76 12.76
CA PHE A 157 10.47 9.52 13.86
C PHE A 157 10.62 8.82 15.23
N PRO A 158 11.03 9.53 16.31
CA PRO A 158 11.09 10.99 16.45
C PRO A 158 12.43 11.62 16.05
N GLU A 159 13.37 10.86 15.50
CA GLU A 159 14.55 11.43 14.84
C GLU A 159 14.16 11.97 13.46
N GLU A 160 15.04 12.77 12.85
CA GLU A 160 14.86 13.27 11.48
C GLU A 160 14.63 12.11 10.48
N TYR A 161 13.79 12.36 9.47
CA TYR A 161 13.69 11.43 8.33
C TYR A 161 14.99 11.42 7.51
N GLN A 162 15.05 10.62 6.45
CA GLN A 162 16.25 10.53 5.60
C GLN A 162 15.96 11.14 4.23
N ASP A 163 17.03 11.56 3.55
CA ASP A 163 16.98 11.97 2.16
C ASP A 163 16.40 10.85 1.27
N GLU A 164 15.81 11.27 0.16
CA GLU A 164 15.42 10.47 -0.99
C GLU A 164 14.38 9.36 -0.70
N GLN A 165 13.55 9.54 0.33
CA GLN A 165 12.45 8.66 0.69
C GLN A 165 11.22 8.91 -0.19
N ILE A 166 10.42 7.86 -0.39
CA ILE A 166 9.05 7.94 -0.92
C ILE A 166 8.21 6.95 -0.10
N CYS A 167 7.09 7.36 0.48
CA CYS A 167 6.22 6.47 1.26
C CYS A 167 4.75 6.65 0.86
N TYR A 168 4.02 5.54 0.71
CA TYR A 168 2.62 5.52 0.25
C TYR A 168 1.73 4.74 1.22
N TRP A 169 0.82 5.42 1.93
CA TRP A 169 -0.16 4.77 2.80
C TRP A 169 -1.57 4.88 2.18
N HIS A 170 -2.16 3.73 1.85
CA HIS A 170 -3.53 3.64 1.31
C HIS A 170 -4.48 3.25 2.45
N ILE A 171 -5.17 4.23 3.03
CA ILE A 171 -6.11 4.04 4.13
C ILE A 171 -7.47 3.62 3.56
N ARG A 172 -8.06 2.54 4.10
CA ARG A 172 -9.35 1.98 3.68
C ARG A 172 -10.19 1.54 4.88
N VAL A 173 -11.12 2.39 5.29
CA VAL A 173 -12.10 2.10 6.36
C VAL A 173 -13.37 1.45 5.79
N LYS A 174 -14.32 1.06 6.64
CA LYS A 174 -15.53 0.33 6.21
C LYS A 174 -16.47 1.24 5.41
N LEU A 175 -17.27 0.65 4.53
CA LEU A 175 -18.34 1.36 3.83
C LEU A 175 -19.32 1.98 4.84
N GLY A 176 -19.72 3.23 4.59
CA GLY A 176 -20.52 4.03 5.54
C GLY A 176 -19.68 4.82 6.57
N GLN A 177 -18.35 4.65 6.59
CA GLN A 177 -17.42 5.48 7.34
C GLN A 177 -16.67 6.46 6.44
N ARG A 178 -16.12 7.51 7.05
CA ARG A 178 -15.18 8.50 6.50
C ARG A 178 -13.89 8.45 7.31
N ILE A 179 -12.79 8.97 6.78
CA ILE A 179 -11.47 9.01 7.39
C ILE A 179 -11.22 10.44 7.84
N HIS A 180 -11.06 10.64 9.15
CA HIS A 180 -10.62 11.89 9.74
C HIS A 180 -9.13 11.79 10.06
N VAL A 181 -8.31 12.66 9.46
CA VAL A 181 -6.88 12.80 9.73
C VAL A 181 -6.67 14.05 10.58
N ARG A 182 -5.97 13.87 11.71
CA ARG A 182 -5.52 14.96 12.59
C ARG A 182 -4.00 14.91 12.71
N PHE A 183 -3.35 16.05 12.55
CA PHE A 183 -1.91 16.17 12.76
C PHE A 183 -1.60 16.31 14.26
N LEU A 184 -0.47 15.74 14.68
CA LEU A 184 0.01 15.75 16.07
C LEU A 184 1.37 16.45 16.16
N GLU A 185 2.28 16.14 15.23
CA GLU A 185 3.58 16.80 15.02
C GLU A 185 3.81 16.96 13.51
N PHE A 186 4.44 18.06 13.07
CA PHE A 186 4.76 18.31 11.66
C PHE A 186 5.95 19.29 11.53
N ASP A 187 7.04 18.83 10.92
CA ASP A 187 8.31 19.52 10.69
C ASP A 187 9.00 18.89 9.46
N VAL A 188 8.72 19.44 8.27
CA VAL A 188 9.22 19.00 6.96
C VAL A 188 9.93 20.21 6.31
N GLU A 189 10.94 20.02 5.44
CA GLU A 189 11.65 21.17 4.83
C GLU A 189 10.68 22.22 4.26
N ASP A 190 10.86 23.50 4.63
CA ASP A 190 10.05 24.61 4.12
C ASP A 190 10.65 25.17 2.82
N ASP A 191 9.98 24.92 1.68
CA ASP A 191 10.38 25.46 0.37
C ASP A 191 9.20 26.08 -0.40
N THR A 192 9.52 26.86 -1.43
CA THR A 192 8.53 27.65 -2.17
C THR A 192 7.64 26.76 -3.03
N ASP A 193 6.36 26.67 -2.66
CA ASP A 193 5.33 25.78 -3.22
C ASP A 193 5.47 24.29 -2.83
N CYS A 194 6.27 23.95 -1.81
CA CYS A 194 6.54 22.59 -1.35
C CYS A 194 6.97 21.67 -2.51
N LEU A 195 8.11 21.94 -3.13
CA LEU A 195 8.64 21.24 -4.30
C LEU A 195 9.81 20.28 -3.98
N ALA A 196 10.50 20.46 -2.86
CA ALA A 196 11.50 19.53 -2.33
C ALA A 196 10.81 18.43 -1.52
N ASP A 197 10.71 18.61 -0.20
CA ASP A 197 10.04 17.66 0.70
C ASP A 197 8.55 17.95 0.84
N TYR A 198 7.71 16.91 0.93
CA TYR A 198 6.29 17.10 1.18
C TYR A 198 5.51 15.86 1.61
N LEU A 199 4.41 16.10 2.32
CA LEU A 199 3.27 15.19 2.42
C LEU A 199 2.13 15.65 1.50
N GLU A 200 1.76 14.85 0.51
CA GLU A 200 0.53 15.00 -0.29
C GLU A 200 -0.59 14.09 0.23
N ILE A 201 -1.83 14.60 0.22
CA ILE A 201 -3.02 13.86 0.64
C ILE A 201 -4.09 13.88 -0.45
N TYR A 202 -4.68 12.72 -0.71
CA TYR A 202 -5.69 12.48 -1.74
C TYR A 202 -6.93 11.78 -1.13
N ASP A 203 -8.12 12.35 -1.33
CA ASP A 203 -9.42 11.77 -0.99
C ASP A 203 -9.84 10.72 -2.06
N SER A 204 -8.97 9.73 -2.22
CA SER A 204 -8.91 8.84 -3.38
C SER A 204 -8.24 7.51 -3.04
N TYR A 205 -8.37 6.56 -3.97
CA TYR A 205 -7.61 5.31 -4.00
C TYR A 205 -6.16 5.49 -4.46
N ASP A 206 -5.83 6.61 -5.13
CA ASP A 206 -4.57 6.86 -5.84
C ASP A 206 -4.07 8.31 -5.70
N ASP A 207 -2.85 8.57 -6.16
CA ASP A 207 -2.20 9.89 -6.28
C ASP A 207 -2.46 10.59 -7.63
N VAL A 208 -3.56 10.22 -8.31
CA VAL A 208 -3.94 10.74 -9.64
C VAL A 208 -5.23 11.56 -9.56
N THR A 209 -6.11 11.26 -8.61
CA THR A 209 -7.40 11.94 -8.42
C THR A 209 -7.63 12.34 -6.97
N GLY A 210 -8.54 13.30 -6.72
CA GLY A 210 -8.95 13.66 -5.36
C GLY A 210 -7.90 14.39 -4.50
N PHE A 211 -6.90 15.04 -5.11
CA PHE A 211 -5.90 15.85 -4.39
C PHE A 211 -6.57 16.86 -3.43
N VAL A 212 -6.20 16.78 -2.16
CA VAL A 212 -6.69 17.65 -1.07
C VAL A 212 -5.71 18.80 -0.84
N GLY A 213 -4.41 18.49 -0.80
CA GLY A 213 -3.35 19.44 -0.54
C GLY A 213 -1.97 18.79 -0.48
N ARG A 214 -0.97 19.65 -0.46
CA ARG A 214 0.43 19.35 -0.22
C ARG A 214 0.88 20.18 0.98
N PHE A 215 1.72 19.60 1.84
CA PHE A 215 2.13 20.19 3.11
C PHE A 215 3.64 20.03 3.31
N CYS A 216 4.29 21.11 3.76
CA CYS A 216 5.72 21.21 4.11
C CYS A 216 5.87 22.32 5.19
N GLY A 217 7.07 22.50 5.75
CA GLY A 217 7.34 23.43 6.86
C GLY A 217 6.99 22.91 8.26
N ASP A 218 7.09 23.80 9.26
CA ASP A 218 6.92 23.55 10.71
C ASP A 218 5.51 23.84 11.25
N TYR A 219 4.57 24.23 10.37
CA TYR A 219 3.19 24.54 10.75
C TYR A 219 2.29 23.31 10.64
N LEU A 220 1.74 22.87 11.79
CA LEU A 220 0.71 21.82 11.86
C LEU A 220 -0.43 22.07 10.85
N PRO A 221 -0.63 21.17 9.86
CA PRO A 221 -1.73 21.30 8.91
C PRO A 221 -3.10 21.11 9.57
N TYR A 222 -4.14 21.60 8.90
CA TYR A 222 -5.52 21.50 9.38
C TYR A 222 -6.05 20.05 9.34
N ASP A 223 -7.01 19.73 10.21
CA ASP A 223 -7.68 18.42 10.24
C ASP A 223 -8.47 18.18 8.93
N ILE A 224 -8.26 17.02 8.31
CA ILE A 224 -8.81 16.65 7.00
C ILE A 224 -9.84 15.53 7.15
N LEU A 225 -10.97 15.67 6.46
CA LEU A 225 -12.03 14.66 6.46
C LEU A 225 -12.39 14.20 5.04
N SER A 226 -11.94 12.99 4.67
CA SER A 226 -12.24 12.34 3.38
C SER A 226 -13.74 12.35 3.06
N THR A 227 -14.16 12.46 1.80
CA THR A 227 -15.57 12.30 1.43
C THR A 227 -16.00 10.84 1.40
N GLY A 228 -15.08 9.94 1.03
CA GLY A 228 -15.30 8.50 0.97
C GLY A 228 -14.70 7.71 2.13
N ASN A 229 -14.74 6.38 2.04
CA ASN A 229 -14.13 5.45 2.99
C ASN A 229 -12.66 5.12 2.66
N VAL A 230 -12.01 5.92 1.81
CA VAL A 230 -10.63 5.73 1.34
C VAL A 230 -9.88 7.05 1.29
N MET A 231 -8.57 7.00 1.48
CA MET A 231 -7.65 8.14 1.39
C MET A 231 -6.24 7.62 1.12
N THR A 232 -5.46 8.34 0.32
CA THR A 232 -4.06 8.00 0.02
C THR A 232 -3.15 9.13 0.48
N LEU A 233 -2.08 8.78 1.20
CA LEU A 233 -1.04 9.69 1.67
C LEU A 233 0.26 9.35 0.92
N LYS A 234 0.94 10.37 0.38
CA LYS A 234 2.25 10.25 -0.27
C LYS A 234 3.23 11.18 0.43
N PHE A 235 4.24 10.64 1.11
CA PHE A 235 5.40 11.40 1.57
C PHE A 235 6.53 11.24 0.55
N LEU A 236 7.29 12.31 0.32
CA LEU A 236 8.51 12.31 -0.49
C LEU A 236 9.55 13.24 0.15
N SER A 237 10.82 12.85 0.08
CA SER A 237 11.96 13.74 0.35
C SER A 237 12.94 13.85 -0.82
N ASP A 238 13.61 15.01 -0.89
CA ASP A 238 14.62 15.44 -1.86
C ASP A 238 15.97 14.71 -1.64
N ALA A 239 17.06 15.13 -2.30
CA ALA A 239 18.41 14.61 -2.11
C ALA A 239 19.22 15.30 -1.00
N SER A 240 18.63 16.26 -0.28
CA SER A 240 19.26 16.93 0.86
C SER A 240 18.26 17.73 1.71
N VAL A 241 18.58 17.90 2.98
CA VAL A 241 17.83 18.67 4.01
C VAL A 241 16.65 17.86 4.56
N THR A 242 16.50 17.91 5.88
CA THR A 242 15.62 17.04 6.67
C THR A 242 15.06 17.79 7.87
N GLY A 243 13.83 17.48 8.26
CA GLY A 243 13.21 17.91 9.52
C GLY A 243 12.84 16.72 10.41
N GLY A 244 12.27 16.98 11.59
CA GLY A 244 11.76 15.95 12.52
C GLY A 244 10.61 15.09 11.96
N GLY A 245 10.09 15.46 10.80
CA GLY A 245 9.08 14.72 10.05
C GLY A 245 7.67 14.96 10.58
N PHE A 246 6.85 13.92 10.63
CA PHE A 246 5.46 14.09 11.07
C PHE A 246 4.94 12.92 11.88
N GLN A 247 3.97 13.23 12.74
CA GLN A 247 3.08 12.26 13.36
C GLN A 247 1.63 12.72 13.12
N LEU A 248 0.81 11.82 12.58
CA LEU A 248 -0.62 12.07 12.39
C LEU A 248 -1.45 10.86 12.84
N LEU A 249 -2.71 11.12 13.19
CA LEU A 249 -3.66 10.12 13.67
C LEU A 249 -4.87 10.11 12.74
N TYR A 250 -5.13 8.97 12.08
CA TYR A 250 -6.36 8.77 11.34
C TYR A 250 -7.40 8.00 12.16
N LYS A 251 -8.68 8.36 12.01
CA LYS A 251 -9.82 7.68 12.65
C LYS A 251 -10.98 7.45 11.67
N ALA A 252 -11.61 6.29 11.77
CA ALA A 252 -12.80 5.91 11.02
C ALA A 252 -14.08 6.43 11.69
N VAL A 253 -14.62 7.54 11.19
CA VAL A 253 -15.84 8.18 11.72
C VAL A 253 -17.07 7.80 10.90
N ASN A 254 -18.23 7.60 11.53
CA ASN A 254 -19.45 7.22 10.81
C ASN A 254 -19.97 8.40 9.98
N ALA A 255 -20.22 8.20 8.68
CA ALA A 255 -20.60 9.27 7.77
C ALA A 255 -21.89 10.01 8.20
N SER A 256 -22.84 9.27 8.78
CA SER A 256 -24.11 9.78 9.32
C SER A 256 -23.97 10.62 10.59
N MET A 257 -22.89 10.44 11.35
CA MET A 257 -22.62 11.25 12.56
C MET A 257 -22.04 12.61 12.17
N VAL A 258 -21.12 12.63 11.19
CA VAL A 258 -20.57 13.86 10.61
C VAL A 258 -21.65 14.73 9.96
N SER A 259 -22.59 14.14 9.21
CA SER A 259 -23.64 14.90 8.52
C SER A 259 -24.64 15.60 9.45
N HIS A 260 -24.57 15.35 10.76
CA HIS A 260 -25.53 15.85 11.74
C HIS A 260 -24.91 16.64 12.90
N ASN A 261 -23.58 16.67 13.05
CA ASN A 261 -22.92 17.52 14.05
C ASN A 261 -21.61 18.11 13.49
N LYS A 262 -21.42 19.43 13.61
CA LYS A 262 -20.16 20.09 13.25
C LYS A 262 -19.06 19.88 14.31
N ASP A 263 -19.45 19.59 15.54
CA ASP A 263 -18.57 19.61 16.71
C ASP A 263 -17.92 18.24 17.00
N TYR A 264 -17.95 17.30 16.04
CA TYR A 264 -17.49 15.90 16.22
C TYR A 264 -15.95 15.73 16.26
N PHE A 265 -15.19 16.83 16.16
CA PHE A 265 -13.73 16.82 15.97
C PHE A 265 -12.95 17.65 17.02
N ASN A 266 -13.65 18.20 18.02
CA ASN A 266 -13.05 18.89 19.17
C ASN A 266 -12.65 17.89 20.27
#